data_AF-A0A4Q7UE33-F1
#
_entry.id   AF-A0A4Q7UE33-F1
#
_cell.length_a   1.000
_cell.length_b   1.000
_cell.length_c   1.000
_cell.angle_alpha   90.00
_cell.angle_beta   90.00
_cell.angle_gamma   90.00
#
_symmetry.space_group_name_H-M   'P 1'
#
loop_
_entity.id
_entity.type
_entity.pdbx_description
1 polymer ?
#
loop_
_entity_poly.entity_id
_entity_poly.type
_entity_poly.pdbx_seq_one_letter_code
_entity_poly.pdbx_strand_id
1 'polypeptide(L)'
;MSYTGTPERMETTAAQIAKVPQNLEQAYAALENAMKIYQAANNGATVEAYTSAQLQWASKHGEITAAGAHASKALLDIAATMRQADQQGASLYQ
;
A
#
# COMPACT_ATOMS: atom_id res chain seq x y z
N MET A 1 -3.68 -29.43 8.24
CA MET A 1 -3.17 -28.63 7.12
C MET A 1 -3.65 -27.20 7.32
N SER A 2 -2.73 -26.26 7.61
CA SER A 2 -3.08 -24.85 7.77
C SER A 2 -3.29 -24.28 6.36
N TYR A 3 -4.55 -24.11 5.94
CA TYR A 3 -4.89 -23.57 4.64
C TYR A 3 -4.29 -22.17 4.52
N THR A 4 -3.36 -22.00 3.57
CA THR A 4 -2.70 -20.73 3.25
C THR A 4 -3.63 -19.71 2.57
N GLY A 5 -4.95 -19.93 2.60
CA GLY A 5 -5.96 -19.10 1.93
C GLY A 5 -7.28 -18.98 2.70
N THR A 6 -7.25 -18.87 4.03
CA THR A 6 -8.49 -18.54 4.75
C THR A 6 -8.91 -17.09 4.51
N PRO A 7 -10.21 -16.75 4.52
CA PRO A 7 -10.70 -15.38 4.37
C PRO A 7 -10.01 -14.39 5.32
N GLU A 8 -9.73 -14.80 6.57
CA GLU A 8 -9.08 -13.95 7.57
C GLU A 8 -7.64 -13.57 7.17
N ARG A 9 -6.91 -14.49 6.55
CA ARG A 9 -5.56 -14.19 6.02
C ARG A 9 -5.64 -13.20 4.86
N MET A 10 -6.59 -13.38 3.95
CA MET A 10 -6.76 -12.46 2.81
C MET A 10 -7.09 -11.05 3.28
N GLU A 11 -7.96 -10.89 4.28
CA GLU A 11 -8.27 -9.60 4.89
C GLU A 11 -7.07 -8.98 5.60
N THR A 12 -6.30 -9.80 6.33
CA THR A 12 -5.07 -9.34 6.98
C THR A 12 -4.08 -8.83 5.95
N THR A 13 -3.87 -9.57 4.85
CA THR A 13 -3.00 -9.16 3.74
C THR A 13 -3.55 -7.91 3.05
N ALA A 14 -4.86 -7.81 2.81
CA ALA A 14 -5.49 -6.63 2.23
C ALA A 14 -5.26 -5.38 3.08
N ALA A 15 -5.36 -5.50 4.41
CA ALA A 15 -5.09 -4.43 5.36
C ALA A 15 -3.60 -4.03 5.40
N GLN A 16 -2.69 -4.98 5.25
CA GLN A 16 -1.25 -4.70 5.15
C GLN A 16 -0.91 -3.96 3.85
N ILE A 17 -1.45 -4.41 2.72
CA ILE A 17 -1.24 -3.76 1.41
C ILE A 17 -1.79 -2.33 1.44
N ALA A 18 -2.96 -2.11 2.06
CA ALA A 18 -3.54 -0.78 2.19
C ALA A 18 -2.68 0.21 3.00
N LYS A 19 -1.77 -0.29 3.86
CA LYS A 19 -0.84 0.55 4.65
C LYS A 19 0.45 0.91 3.90
N VAL A 20 0.78 0.21 2.82
CA VAL A 20 2.02 0.45 2.05
C VAL A 20 2.13 1.90 1.55
N PRO A 21 1.08 2.51 0.95
CA PRO A 21 1.14 3.91 0.53
C PRO A 21 1.45 4.85 1.70
N GLN A 22 0.79 4.64 2.84
CA GLN A 22 0.95 5.48 4.03
C GLN A 22 2.37 5.43 4.61
N ASN A 23 2.99 4.25 4.62
CA ASN A 23 4.38 4.09 5.04
C ASN A 23 5.36 4.76 4.06
N LEU A 24 5.06 4.69 2.76
CA LEU A 24 5.86 5.35 1.72
C LEU A 24 5.77 6.89 1.83
N GLU A 25 4.58 7.44 2.08
CA GLU A 25 4.40 8.88 2.33
C GLU A 25 5.24 9.37 3.52
N GLN A 26 5.25 8.61 4.62
CA GLN A 26 6.05 8.96 5.80
C GLN A 26 7.55 8.96 5.51
N ALA A 27 8.05 7.94 4.80
CA ALA A 27 9.45 7.86 4.42
C ALA A 27 9.85 9.02 3.49
N TYR A 28 8.97 9.41 2.57
CA TYR A 28 9.21 10.53 1.68
C TYR A 28 9.18 11.87 2.39
N ALA A 29 8.24 12.12 3.30
CA ALA A 29 8.21 13.33 4.10
C ALA A 29 9.50 13.50 4.93
N ALA A 30 10.05 12.40 5.45
CA ALA A 30 11.34 12.41 6.14
C ALA A 30 12.50 12.80 5.20
N LEU A 31 12.50 12.29 3.97
CA LEU A 31 13.49 12.65 2.94
C LEU A 31 13.37 14.13 2.55
N GLU A 32 12.16 14.64 2.31
CA GLU A 32 11.94 16.06 2.00
C GLU A 32 12.45 16.97 3.11
N ASN A 33 12.23 16.59 4.38
CA ASN A 33 12.72 17.35 5.51
C ASN A 33 14.25 17.37 5.57
N ALA A 34 14.90 16.22 5.38
CA ALA A 34 16.37 16.13 5.33
C ALA A 34 16.95 17.02 4.20
N MET A 35 16.29 17.05 3.05
CA MET A 35 16.71 17.86 1.91
C MET A 35 16.50 19.36 2.11
N LYS A 36 15.43 19.78 2.78
CA LYS A 36 15.23 21.19 3.19
C LYS A 36 16.35 21.66 4.11
N ILE A 37 16.75 20.83 5.08
CA ILE A 37 17.89 21.12 5.98
C ILE A 37 19.18 21.26 5.16
N TYR A 38 19.43 20.34 4.22
CA TYR A 38 20.61 20.40 3.36
C TYR A 38 20.64 21.65 2.46
N GLN A 39 19.52 22.03 1.84
CA GLN A 39 19.43 23.26 1.05
C GLN A 39 19.70 24.49 1.90
N ALA A 40 19.10 24.57 3.10
CA ALA A 40 19.31 25.69 4.01
C ALA A 40 20.79 25.82 4.42
N ALA A 41 21.47 24.69 4.64
CA ALA A 41 22.90 24.67 4.95
C ALA A 41 23.81 25.06 3.76
N ASN A 42 23.33 24.90 2.51
CA ASN A 42 24.10 25.15 1.29
C ASN A 42 23.57 26.34 0.48
N ASN A 43 23.04 27.38 1.15
CA ASN A 43 22.55 28.62 0.50
C ASN A 43 21.51 28.40 -0.62
N GLY A 44 20.64 27.40 -0.47
CA GLY A 44 19.59 27.12 -1.45
C GLY A 44 20.08 26.38 -2.69
N ALA A 45 21.34 25.90 -2.72
CA ALA A 45 21.81 25.00 -3.76
C ALA A 45 20.99 23.69 -3.70
N THR A 46 20.01 23.60 -4.60
CA THR A 46 19.18 22.41 -4.76
C THR A 46 19.82 21.58 -5.86
N VAL A 47 20.20 20.34 -5.55
CA VAL A 47 20.76 19.44 -6.55
C VAL A 47 19.64 19.11 -7.54
N GLU A 48 19.82 19.39 -8.84
CA GLU A 48 18.86 19.10 -9.92
C GLU A 48 18.34 17.64 -9.89
N ALA A 49 19.19 16.72 -9.43
CA ALA A 49 18.89 15.33 -9.17
C ALA A 49 17.76 15.14 -8.13
N TYR A 50 17.68 15.99 -7.11
CA TYR A 50 16.62 15.96 -6.10
C TYR A 50 15.27 16.35 -6.69
N THR A 51 15.19 17.46 -7.43
CA THR A 51 13.94 17.89 -8.09
C THR A 51 13.43 16.81 -9.05
N SER A 52 14.34 16.19 -9.80
CA SER A 52 14.02 15.07 -10.69
C SER A 52 13.51 13.85 -9.91
N ALA A 53 14.15 13.50 -8.80
CA ALA A 53 13.69 12.43 -7.91
C ALA A 53 12.33 12.76 -7.27
N GLN A 54 12.07 14.02 -6.94
CA GLN A 54 10.80 14.49 -6.36
C GLN A 54 9.64 14.27 -7.34
N LEU A 55 9.83 14.64 -8.61
CA LEU A 55 8.86 14.41 -9.68
C LEU A 55 8.64 12.92 -9.98
N GLN A 56 9.71 12.12 -10.04
CA GLN A 56 9.60 10.67 -10.25
C GLN A 56 8.86 10.00 -9.09
N TRP A 57 9.12 10.41 -7.85
CA TRP A 57 8.40 9.91 -6.69
C TRP A 57 6.90 10.20 -6.77
N ALA A 58 6.50 11.45 -7.03
CA ALA A 58 5.09 11.82 -7.08
C ALA A 58 4.32 10.96 -8.11
N SER A 59 4.94 10.71 -9.27
CA SER A 59 4.38 9.83 -10.31
C SER A 59 4.26 8.38 -9.82
N LYS A 60 5.33 7.81 -9.26
CA LYS A 60 5.35 6.41 -8.78
C LYS A 60 4.48 6.18 -7.55
N HIS A 61 4.33 7.20 -6.71
CA HIS A 61 3.45 7.15 -5.54
C HIS A 61 1.98 6.97 -5.94
N GLY A 62 1.53 7.67 -6.97
CA GLY A 62 0.19 7.50 -7.54
C GLY A 62 -0.03 6.07 -8.06
N GLU A 63 0.93 5.55 -8.82
CA GLU A 63 0.90 4.17 -9.34
C GLU A 63 0.81 3.13 -8.22
N ILE A 64 1.64 3.26 -7.18
CA ILE A 64 1.69 2.33 -6.04
C ILE A 64 0.38 2.39 -5.25
N THR A 65 -0.14 3.59 -5.00
CA THR A 65 -1.42 3.77 -4.29
C THR A 65 -2.56 3.10 -5.03
N ALA A 66 -2.66 3.33 -6.35
CA ALA A 66 -3.71 2.73 -7.17
C ALA A 66 -3.60 1.19 -7.21
N ALA A 67 -2.39 0.66 -7.42
CA ALA A 67 -2.15 -0.78 -7.43
C ALA A 67 -2.47 -1.43 -6.08
N GLY A 68 -2.07 -0.79 -4.98
CA GLY A 68 -2.36 -1.25 -3.62
C GLY A 68 -3.85 -1.29 -3.31
N ALA A 69 -4.60 -0.23 -3.69
CA ALA A 69 -6.05 -0.20 -3.54
C ALA A 69 -6.75 -1.31 -4.34
N HIS A 70 -6.33 -1.53 -5.59
CA HIS A 70 -6.88 -2.58 -6.43
C HIS A 70 -6.61 -3.99 -5.86
N ALA A 71 -5.37 -4.26 -5.44
CA ALA A 71 -4.99 -5.54 -4.84
C ALA A 71 -5.72 -5.80 -3.51
N SER A 72 -5.82 -4.77 -2.65
CA SER A 72 -6.56 -4.85 -1.39
C SER A 72 -8.04 -5.18 -1.63
N LYS A 73 -8.67 -4.48 -2.57
CA LYS A 73 -10.07 -4.76 -2.96
C LYS A 73 -10.25 -6.19 -3.48
N ALA A 74 -9.38 -6.66 -4.37
CA ALA A 74 -9.47 -8.01 -4.92
C ALA A 74 -9.43 -9.09 -3.83
N LEU A 75 -8.54 -8.93 -2.83
CA LEU A 75 -8.45 -9.86 -1.70
C LEU A 75 -9.72 -9.85 -0.83
N LEU A 76 -10.31 -8.69 -0.59
CA LEU A 76 -11.58 -8.57 0.14
C LEU A 76 -12.73 -9.22 -0.61
N ASP A 77 -12.82 -9.03 -1.93
CA ASP A 77 -13.87 -9.61 -2.78
C ASP A 77 -13.74 -11.15 -2.81
N ILE A 78 -12.51 -11.69 -2.87
CA ILE A 78 -12.27 -13.15 -2.78
C ILE A 78 -12.68 -13.68 -1.39
N ALA A 79 -12.25 -13.01 -0.31
CA ALA A 79 -12.60 -13.40 1.06
C ALA A 79 -14.13 -13.45 1.28
N ALA A 80 -14.85 -12.45 0.76
CA ALA A 80 -16.31 -12.40 0.81
C ALA A 80 -16.95 -13.57 0.05
N THR A 81 -16.46 -13.86 -1.15
CA THR A 81 -16.95 -14.98 -1.97
C THR A 81 -16.76 -16.32 -1.26
N MET A 82 -15.59 -16.53 -0.63
CA MET A 82 -15.31 -17.75 0.13
C MET A 82 -16.27 -17.92 1.32
N ARG A 83 -16.49 -16.86 2.11
CA ARG A 83 -17.45 -16.91 3.23
C ARG A 83 -18.87 -17.23 2.77
N GLN A 84 -19.30 -16.64 1.65
CA GLN A 84 -20.62 -16.91 1.12
C GLN A 84 -20.76 -18.38 0.70
N ALA A 85 -19.74 -18.95 0.06
CA ALA A 85 -19.71 -20.36 -0.29
C ALA A 85 -19.74 -21.26 0.95
N ASP A 86 -18.98 -20.92 2.00
CA ASP A 86 -18.97 -21.66 3.27
C ASP A 86 -20.35 -21.63 3.96
N GLN A 87 -21.01 -20.47 3.98
CA GLN A 87 -22.36 -20.33 4.55
C GLN A 87 -23.41 -21.15 3.78
N GLN A 88 -23.36 -21.11 2.44
CA GLN A 88 -24.26 -21.90 1.59
C GLN A 88 -24.03 -23.41 1.79
N GLY A 89 -22.77 -23.84 1.81
CA GLY A 89 -22.41 -25.23 2.12
C GLY A 89 -22.94 -25.67 3.48
N ALA A 90 -22.71 -24.87 4.53
CA ALA A 90 -23.20 -25.17 5.87
C ALA A 90 -24.74 -25.29 5.93
N SER A 91 -25.47 -24.45 5.18
CA SER A 91 -26.94 -24.49 5.12
C SER A 91 -27.51 -25.70 4.36
N LEU A 92 -26.72 -26.35 3.49
CA LEU A 92 -27.13 -27.55 2.73
C LEU A 92 -26.95 -28.86 3.51
N TYR A 93 -26.16 -28.84 4.59
CA TYR A 93 -25.86 -30.01 5.44
C TYR A 93 -26.47 -29.91 6.85
N GLN A 94 -27.37 -28.95 7.09
CA GLN A 94 -28.23 -28.87 8.28
C GLN A 94 -29.63 -29.38 7.97
#